data_AF-A0A5A7NKI8-F1
#
_entry.id   AF-A0A5A7NKI8-F1
#
_cell.length_a   1.000
_cell.length_b   1.000
_cell.length_c   1.000
_cell.angle_alpha   90.00
_cell.angle_beta   90.00
_cell.angle_gamma   90.00
#
_symmetry.space_group_name_H-M   'P 1'
#
loop_
_entity.id
_entity.type
_entity.pdbx_description
1 polymer ?
#
loop_
_entity_poly.entity_id
_entity_poly.type
_entity_poly.pdbx_seq_one_letter_code
_entity_poly.pdbx_strand_id
1 'polypeptide(L)'
;MGHVDGEDFKREAVRLARNSGLTRKQVAADLGIGLSTLGKWISAYRPEVPTDLPSADLLKEVEQLRRENRILKEERDILRKATAFFASRK
;
A
#
# COMPACT_ATOMS: atom_id res chain seq x y z
N MET A 1 22.02 11.44 22.55
CA MET A 1 21.73 12.29 21.37
C MET A 1 21.36 11.37 20.23
N GLY A 2 20.14 11.48 19.72
CA GLY A 2 19.54 10.50 18.82
C GLY A 2 20.16 10.50 17.43
N HIS A 3 20.43 9.30 16.90
CA HIS A 3 20.83 9.03 15.52
C HIS A 3 19.62 9.12 14.56
N VAL A 4 18.84 10.21 14.62
CA VAL A 4 17.56 10.31 13.90
C VAL A 4 17.73 10.83 12.46
N ASP A 5 18.79 11.59 12.20
CA ASP A 5 18.95 12.28 10.91
C ASP A 5 19.31 11.34 9.74
N GLY A 6 19.95 10.20 10.03
CA GLY A 6 20.51 9.32 9.00
C GLY A 6 19.54 8.29 8.44
N GLU A 7 18.60 7.79 9.24
CA GLU A 7 17.65 6.75 8.80
C GLU A 7 16.43 7.36 8.10
N ASP A 8 15.88 8.44 8.65
CA ASP A 8 14.76 9.14 8.03
C ASP A 8 15.17 9.81 6.72
N PHE A 9 16.39 10.35 6.63
CA PHE A 9 16.94 10.85 5.36
C PHE A 9 17.03 9.75 4.30
N LYS A 10 17.48 8.54 4.67
CA LYS A 10 17.53 7.41 3.74
C LYS A 10 16.13 6.99 3.30
N ARG A 11 15.17 6.95 4.23
CA ARG A 11 13.77 6.60 3.95
C ARG A 11 13.14 7.58 2.97
N GLU A 12 13.34 8.88 3.21
CA GLU A 12 12.85 9.94 2.33
C GLU A 12 13.55 9.93 0.96
N ALA A 13 14.87 9.71 0.90
CA ALA A 13 15.61 9.55 -0.35
C ALA A 13 15.06 8.38 -1.20
N VAL A 14 14.76 7.24 -0.56
CA VAL A 14 14.17 6.08 -1.25
C VAL A 14 12.71 6.36 -1.67
N ARG A 15 11.92 7.05 -0.84
CA ARG A 15 10.55 7.46 -1.17
C ARG A 15 10.54 8.37 -2.39
N LEU A 16 11.41 9.38 -2.41
CA LEU A 16 11.57 10.31 -3.53
C LEU A 16 11.99 9.56 -4.79
N ALA A 17 12.98 8.66 -4.71
CA ALA A 17 13.45 7.88 -5.85
C ALA A 17 12.41 6.92 -6.46
N ARG A 18 11.37 6.53 -5.70
CA ARG A 18 10.29 5.65 -6.19
C ARG A 18 9.06 6.41 -6.68
N ASN A 19 8.72 7.53 -6.05
CA ASN A 19 7.40 8.15 -6.21
C ASN A 19 7.44 9.49 -6.97
N SER A 20 8.60 10.09 -7.16
CA SER A 20 8.72 11.42 -7.79
C SER A 20 8.67 11.43 -9.32
N GLY A 21 8.76 10.26 -9.97
CA GLY A 21 8.89 10.16 -11.42
C GLY A 21 10.25 10.62 -11.97
N LEU A 22 11.17 11.06 -11.11
CA LEU A 22 12.54 11.42 -11.48
C LEU A 22 13.41 10.18 -11.65
N THR A 23 14.43 10.30 -12.50
CA THR A 23 15.43 9.23 -12.63
C THR A 23 16.26 9.14 -11.35
N ARG A 24 16.72 7.93 -10.99
CA ARG A 24 17.62 7.74 -9.83
C ARG A 24 18.88 8.61 -9.90
N LYS A 25 19.35 8.93 -11.11
CA LYS A 25 20.51 9.82 -11.33
C LYS A 25 20.21 11.26 -10.93
N GLN A 26 19.03 11.78 -11.29
CA GLN A 26 18.58 13.12 -10.88
C GLN A 26 18.39 13.18 -9.37
N VAL A 27 17.67 12.21 -8.79
CA VAL A 27 17.46 12.17 -7.34
C VAL A 27 18.79 12.09 -6.56
N ALA A 28 19.77 11.32 -7.05
CA ALA A 28 21.09 11.26 -6.43
C ALA A 28 21.83 12.62 -6.52
N ALA A 29 21.73 13.30 -7.66
CA ALA A 29 22.33 14.62 -7.86
C ALA A 29 21.67 15.68 -6.96
N ASP A 30 20.33 15.71 -6.89
CA ASP A 30 19.56 16.66 -6.09
C ASP A 30 19.83 16.49 -4.59
N LEU A 31 20.05 15.25 -4.15
CA LEU A 31 20.39 14.93 -2.76
C LEU A 31 21.90 15.03 -2.46
N GLY A 32 22.75 15.32 -3.46
CA GLY A 32 24.19 15.38 -3.30
C GLY A 32 24.86 14.05 -2.92
N ILE A 33 24.23 12.91 -3.24
CA ILE A 33 24.72 11.57 -2.93
C ILE A 33 25.17 10.82 -4.17
N GLY A 34 26.04 9.81 -3.98
CA GLY A 34 26.42 8.92 -5.07
C GLY A 34 25.25 8.06 -5.56
N LEU A 35 25.12 7.87 -6.87
CA LEU A 35 24.09 6.99 -7.47
C LEU A 35 24.14 5.57 -6.90
N SER A 36 25.34 5.03 -6.67
CA SER A 36 25.55 3.71 -6.07
C SER A 36 25.06 3.67 -4.62
N THR A 37 25.20 4.78 -3.88
CA THR A 37 24.71 4.91 -2.49
C THR A 37 23.18 4.88 -2.47
N LEU A 38 22.54 5.66 -3.33
CA LEU A 38 21.09 5.65 -3.50
C LEU A 38 20.59 4.26 -3.92
N GLY A 39 21.31 3.60 -4.84
CA GLY A 39 21.01 2.23 -5.25
C GLY A 39 21.04 1.23 -4.10
N LYS A 40 22.07 1.30 -3.23
CA LYS A 40 22.16 0.47 -2.02
C LYS A 40 20.99 0.69 -1.08
N TRP A 41 20.58 1.96 -0.86
CA TRP A 41 19.43 2.26 -0.02
C TRP A 41 18.13 1.76 -0.63
N ILE A 42 17.89 1.95 -1.93
CA ILE A 42 16.68 1.43 -2.59
C ILE A 42 16.57 -0.10 -2.45
N SER A 43 17.69 -0.81 -2.54
CA SER A 43 17.73 -2.26 -2.34
C SER A 43 17.51 -2.67 -0.88
N ALA A 44 18.09 -1.94 0.07
CA ALA A 44 17.92 -2.19 1.51
C ALA A 44 16.50 -1.89 2.01
N TYR A 45 15.85 -0.87 1.44
CA TYR A 45 14.46 -0.50 1.70
C TYR A 45 13.51 -1.07 0.64
N ARG A 46 13.87 -2.20 0.00
CA ARG A 46 12.89 -3.00 -0.72
C ARG A 46 11.81 -3.37 0.31
N PRO A 47 10.54 -2.94 0.16
CA PRO A 47 9.51 -3.55 0.97
C PRO A 47 9.66 -5.04 0.76
N GLU A 48 9.61 -5.79 1.85
CA GLU A 48 9.40 -7.23 1.76
C GLU A 48 8.04 -7.41 1.09
N VAL A 49 8.01 -7.29 -0.24
CA VAL A 49 7.02 -7.93 -1.07
C VAL A 49 7.30 -9.38 -0.75
N PRO A 50 6.39 -10.09 -0.05
CA PRO A 50 6.53 -11.51 0.09
C PRO A 50 6.71 -12.03 -1.33
N THR A 51 7.91 -12.51 -1.66
CA THR A 51 8.17 -13.18 -2.93
C THR A 51 7.46 -14.53 -2.97
N ASP A 52 6.82 -14.92 -1.87
CA ASP A 52 5.83 -15.97 -1.85
C ASP A 52 4.61 -15.50 -2.63
N LEU A 53 4.47 -16.09 -3.83
CA LEU A 53 3.19 -16.18 -4.51
C LEU A 53 2.14 -16.56 -3.44
N PRO A 54 1.02 -15.83 -3.34
CA PRO A 54 -0.02 -16.18 -2.38
C PRO A 54 -0.39 -17.65 -2.58
N SER A 55 -0.34 -18.44 -1.51
CA SER A 55 -0.66 -19.85 -1.57
C SER A 55 -2.05 -20.03 -2.17
N ALA A 56 -2.28 -21.17 -2.85
CA ALA A 56 -3.58 -21.45 -3.48
C ALA A 56 -4.73 -21.36 -2.46
N ASP A 57 -4.47 -21.67 -1.19
CA ASP A 57 -5.45 -21.55 -0.11
C ASP A 57 -5.75 -20.09 0.25
N LEU A 58 -4.73 -19.22 0.30
CA LEU A 58 -4.94 -17.79 0.53
C LEU A 58 -5.77 -17.14 -0.59
N LEU A 59 -5.56 -17.57 -1.85
CA LEU A 59 -6.35 -17.10 -2.98
C LEU A 59 -7.82 -17.55 -2.90
N LYS A 60 -8.06 -18.80 -2.48
CA LYS A 60 -9.43 -19.31 -2.26
C LYS A 60 -10.14 -18.57 -1.13
N GLU A 61 -9.44 -18.31 -0.03
CA GLU A 61 -9.98 -17.56 1.10
C GLU A 61 -10.35 -16.13 0.69
N VAL A 62 -9.49 -15.45 -0.08
CA VAL A 62 -9.80 -14.13 -0.63
C VAL A 62 -11.04 -14.16 -1.52
N GLU A 63 -11.20 -15.21 -2.34
CA GLU A 63 -12.39 -15.36 -3.19
C GLU A 63 -13.66 -15.59 -2.36
N GLN A 64 -13.60 -16.45 -1.34
CA GLN A 64 -14.71 -16.69 -0.41
C GLN A 64 -15.10 -15.41 0.33
N LEU A 65 -14.14 -14.72 0.93
CA LEU A 65 -14.36 -13.47 1.65
C LEU A 65 -14.95 -12.37 0.76
N ARG A 66 -14.58 -12.33 -0.53
CA ARG A 66 -15.17 -11.41 -1.50
C ARG A 66 -16.62 -11.75 -1.81
N ARG A 67 -16.96 -13.04 -1.94
CA ARG A 67 -18.34 -13.49 -2.15
C ARG A 67 -19.21 -13.17 -0.94
N GLU A 68 -18.74 -13.49 0.26
CA GLU A 68 -19.44 -13.17 1.51
C GLU A 68 -19.65 -11.67 1.68
N ASN A 69 -18.62 -10.86 1.43
CA ASN A 69 -18.76 -9.40 1.45
C ASN A 69 -19.82 -8.89 0.48
N ARG A 70 -19.94 -9.49 -0.71
CA ARG A 70 -20.96 -9.10 -1.68
C ARG A 70 -22.36 -9.39 -1.13
N ILE A 71 -22.58 -10.60 -0.61
CA ILE A 71 -23.87 -11.02 -0.05
C ILE A 71 -24.25 -10.11 1.13
N LEU A 72 -23.33 -9.89 2.08
CA LEU A 72 -23.58 -9.04 3.24
C LEU A 72 -23.92 -7.59 2.85
N LYS A 73 -23.27 -7.06 1.80
CA LYS A 73 -23.60 -5.73 1.29
C LYS A 73 -25.00 -5.68 0.67
N GLU A 74 -25.36 -6.70 -0.11
CA GLU A 74 -26.70 -6.82 -0.71
C GLU A 74 -27.78 -6.92 0.37
N GLU A 75 -27.60 -7.78 1.38
CA GLU A 75 -28.52 -7.91 2.52
C GLU A 75 -28.69 -6.60 3.27
N ARG A 76 -27.59 -5.92 3.59
CA ARG A 76 -27.61 -4.61 4.25
C ARG A 76 -28.38 -3.59 3.42
N ASP A 77 -28.19 -3.58 2.10
CA ASP A 77 -28.86 -2.63 1.22
C ASP A 77 -30.36 -2.94 1.08
N ILE A 78 -30.76 -4.22 1.08
CA ILE A 78 -32.17 -4.62 1.14
C ILE A 78 -32.80 -4.13 2.45
N LEU A 79 -32.16 -4.40 3.59
CA LEU A 79 -32.63 -3.96 4.90
C LEU A 79 -32.75 -2.44 4.96
N ARG A 80 -31.75 -1.71 4.45
CA ARG A 80 -31.79 -0.24 4.38
C ARG A 80 -32.94 0.28 3.52
N LYS A 81 -33.19 -0.34 2.36
CA LYS A 81 -34.33 0.03 1.49
C LYS A 81 -35.66 -0.25 2.18
N ALA A 82 -35.79 -1.39 2.86
CA ALA A 82 -36.98 -1.74 3.62
C ALA A 82 -37.23 -0.73 4.76
N THR A 83 -36.22 -0.42 5.58
CA THR A 83 -36.37 0.57 6.66
C THR A 83 -36.72 1.96 6.13
N ALA A 84 -36.10 2.40 5.03
CA ALA A 84 -36.44 3.66 4.37
C ALA A 84 -37.89 3.67 3.84
N PHE A 85 -38.35 2.57 3.24
CA PHE A 85 -39.72 2.42 2.76
C PHE A 85 -40.75 2.46 3.89
N PHE A 86 -40.48 1.80 5.03
CA PHE A 86 -41.39 1.85 6.17
C PHE A 86 -41.37 3.21 6.87
N ALA A 87 -40.22 3.87 6.94
CA ALA A 87 -40.09 5.21 7.51
C ALA A 87 -40.84 6.29 6.70
N SER A 88 -40.95 6.14 5.38
CA SER A 88 -41.68 7.09 4.51
C SER A 88 -43.20 6.84 4.42
N ARG A 89 -43.70 5.74 5.00
CA ARG A 89 -45.14 5.39 5.05
C ARG A 89 -45.82 5.75 6.38
N LYS A 90 -45.13 6.50 7.24
CA LYS A 90 -45.65 7.04 8.50
C LYS A 90 -45.74 8.56 8.41
#